data_AF-A0A2D8SGA0-F1
#
_entry.id   AF-A0A2D8SGA0-F1
#
_cell.length_a   1.000
_cell.length_b   1.000
_cell.length_c   1.000
_cell.angle_alpha   90.00
_cell.angle_beta   90.00
_cell.angle_gamma   90.00
#
_symmetry.space_group_name_H-M   'P 1'
#
loop_
_entity.id
_entity.type
_entity.pdbx_description
1 polymer ?
#
loop_
_entity_poly.entity_id
_entity_poly.type
_entity_poly.pdbx_seq_one_letter_code
_entity_poly.pdbx_strand_id
1 'polypeptide(L)'
;MTINKPFPVQLEGGSDYFWCSCGKSRNQPFCDGSHKGTQFSPKKFTANQTETAYLCGCKKTSNGPFCDGTHNNLKLPKDEKIFSALVQPDNREINISGEESILIASLRNNIAHLSACGGSGKCSTCRVEILDGLENCHPRGELEERLAQKLSFPPNIRLGCQTKLKGNVSFRRLLLDKRDADLNNQITEKKLESVGTIRNLTILFCDIKGFTPFSESLSAYDVIFILNRYFSIMREVIIRHGGEVNNYIGDAIMAIFGLKESRQQALRAVSAGVEMLKEMDQFKSYLKKAYGRDFDMRIGIHYGEVISGSVGSGDDRKVTVIGDTVNTASRIEAINKEAGTRLLVSETVYEQIKDKVSVQNYLRLKLRGTSNLITLHEVSSINTGALKLNITEVERKFEGKKWFRTLPIEELSLGEKKKYMLNEKEILLINEGEIYAIENLCPHMDLPLDVGQITDKATILCPYHKSEFCFKSGEVKKWVGKRPEEYEDECKPLNTISARKHEDYIWVTDG
;
A
#
# COMPACT_ATOMS: atom_id res chain seq x y z
N MET A 1 20.25 17.74 -14.05
CA MET A 1 20.21 16.36 -14.54
C MET A 1 19.28 16.26 -15.73
N THR A 2 19.77 16.53 -16.94
CA THR A 2 19.04 16.18 -18.16
C THR A 2 19.18 14.67 -18.37
N ILE A 3 18.10 13.94 -18.13
CA ILE A 3 18.06 12.49 -18.22
C ILE A 3 18.34 12.10 -19.68
N ASN A 4 19.49 11.47 -19.97
CA ASN A 4 19.92 11.15 -21.33
C ASN A 4 19.20 9.92 -21.94
N LYS A 5 17.88 9.84 -21.76
CA LYS A 5 16.99 8.85 -22.35
C LYS A 5 15.61 9.46 -22.57
N PRO A 6 14.82 8.98 -23.54
CA PRO A 6 13.44 9.41 -23.68
C PRO A 6 12.58 8.88 -22.53
N PHE A 7 11.50 9.61 -22.25
CA PHE A 7 10.44 9.18 -21.36
C PHE A 7 9.29 8.64 -22.20
N PRO A 8 8.92 7.35 -22.06
CA PRO A 8 7.67 6.88 -22.61
C PRO A 8 6.54 7.52 -21.80
N VAL A 9 5.73 8.34 -22.46
CA VAL A 9 4.58 9.01 -21.83
C VAL A 9 3.35 8.70 -22.66
N GLN A 10 2.30 8.24 -21.99
CA GLN A 10 0.98 8.21 -22.61
C GLN A 10 0.49 9.64 -22.73
N LEU A 11 0.46 10.14 -23.96
CA LEU A 11 -0.15 11.40 -24.28
C LEU A 11 -1.58 11.17 -24.71
N GLU A 12 -2.46 12.08 -24.33
CA GLU A 12 -3.85 12.10 -24.71
C GLU A 12 -4.03 13.12 -25.83
N GLY A 13 -4.56 12.68 -26.98
CA GLY A 13 -4.79 13.57 -28.12
C GLY A 13 -5.73 14.73 -27.76
N GLY A 14 -5.34 15.95 -28.12
CA GLY A 14 -6.03 17.19 -27.79
C GLY A 14 -5.58 17.84 -26.47
N SER A 15 -4.85 17.11 -25.61
CA SER A 15 -4.38 17.64 -24.34
C SER A 15 -3.10 18.47 -24.49
N ASP A 16 -3.07 19.59 -23.77
CA ASP A 16 -1.94 20.50 -23.71
C ASP A 16 -0.96 20.08 -22.61
N TYR A 17 0.29 19.85 -23.00
CA TYR A 17 1.35 19.43 -22.11
C TYR A 17 2.45 20.47 -22.06
N PHE A 18 3.02 20.67 -20.87
CA PHE A 18 4.14 21.58 -20.65
C PHE A 18 5.42 20.78 -20.44
N TRP A 19 6.17 20.58 -21.51
CA TRP A 19 7.44 19.87 -21.47
C TRP A 19 8.51 20.72 -20.80
N CYS A 20 9.20 20.14 -19.81
CA CYS A 20 10.29 20.81 -19.11
C CYS A 20 11.49 20.94 -20.04
N SER A 21 11.78 22.16 -20.51
CA SER A 21 12.96 22.46 -21.34
C SER A 21 14.25 22.64 -20.53
N CYS A 22 14.14 23.02 -19.24
CA CYS A 22 15.29 23.37 -18.40
C CYS A 22 16.00 22.15 -17.75
N GLY A 23 15.38 20.96 -17.77
CA GLY A 23 15.97 19.76 -17.16
C GLY A 23 15.98 19.73 -15.62
N LYS A 24 15.43 20.74 -14.94
CA LYS A 24 15.46 20.87 -13.46
C LYS A 24 14.19 20.39 -12.74
N SER A 25 13.12 20.07 -13.49
CA SER A 25 11.86 19.57 -12.91
C SER A 25 12.07 18.24 -12.17
N ARG A 26 11.42 18.08 -11.01
CA ARG A 26 11.33 16.80 -10.30
C ARG A 26 10.27 15.89 -10.92
N ASN A 27 9.37 16.43 -11.75
CA ASN A 27 8.32 15.72 -12.47
C ASN A 27 8.65 15.51 -13.97
N GLN A 28 9.92 15.23 -14.31
CA GLN A 28 10.32 14.98 -15.71
C GLN A 28 9.45 13.88 -16.35
N PRO A 29 9.05 14.02 -17.63
CA PRO A 29 9.47 15.04 -18.59
C PRO A 29 8.71 16.37 -18.53
N PHE A 30 7.72 16.50 -17.63
CA PHE A 30 6.85 17.66 -17.51
C PHE A 30 7.40 18.71 -16.56
N CYS A 31 6.95 19.95 -16.75
CA CYS A 31 7.36 21.08 -15.93
C CYS A 31 6.57 21.16 -14.61
N ASP A 32 7.28 21.28 -13.49
CA ASP A 32 6.73 21.48 -12.14
C ASP A 32 6.95 22.92 -11.61
N GLY A 33 7.45 23.83 -12.45
CA GLY A 33 7.77 25.20 -12.05
C GLY A 33 9.23 25.43 -11.63
N SER A 34 10.07 24.40 -11.58
CA SER A 34 11.51 24.49 -11.22
C SER A 34 12.39 25.30 -12.20
N HIS A 35 11.79 25.91 -13.23
CA HIS A 35 12.47 26.78 -14.19
C HIS A 35 12.52 28.26 -13.75
N LYS A 36 11.73 28.66 -12.74
CA LYS A 36 11.71 30.04 -12.21
C LYS A 36 13.14 30.46 -11.80
N GLY A 37 13.62 31.58 -12.34
CA GLY A 37 14.99 32.09 -12.14
C GLY A 37 16.03 31.57 -13.14
N THR A 38 15.63 30.89 -14.21
CA THR A 38 16.50 30.50 -15.33
C THR A 38 16.05 31.15 -16.64
N GLN A 39 16.92 31.15 -17.65
CA GLN A 39 16.61 31.64 -19.01
C GLN A 39 15.71 30.69 -19.83
N PHE A 40 15.21 29.60 -19.24
CA PHE A 40 14.44 28.56 -19.94
C PHE A 40 12.96 28.61 -19.55
N SER A 41 12.08 28.53 -20.54
CA SER A 41 10.62 28.43 -20.36
C SER A 41 10.10 27.08 -20.84
N PRO A 42 9.13 26.45 -20.14
CA PRO A 42 8.57 25.17 -20.54
C PRO A 42 7.90 25.26 -21.90
N LYS A 43 8.09 24.24 -22.75
CA LYS A 43 7.52 24.20 -24.09
C LYS A 43 6.14 23.58 -24.03
N LYS A 44 5.12 24.39 -24.30
CA LYS A 44 3.76 23.91 -24.48
C LYS A 44 3.66 23.15 -25.81
N PHE A 45 3.00 22.00 -25.82
CA PHE A 45 2.63 21.30 -27.03
C PHE A 45 1.32 20.56 -26.82
N THR A 46 0.57 20.39 -27.88
CA THR A 46 -0.68 19.64 -27.88
C THR A 46 -0.41 18.30 -28.53
N ALA A 47 -0.78 17.21 -27.88
CA ALA A 47 -0.66 15.90 -28.50
C ALA A 47 -1.75 15.77 -29.58
N ASN A 48 -1.40 15.36 -30.80
CA ASN A 48 -2.41 15.29 -31.88
C ASN A 48 -3.26 14.01 -31.80
N GLN A 49 -2.73 12.96 -31.17
CA GLN A 49 -3.38 11.66 -31.04
C GLN A 49 -2.99 11.00 -29.73
N THR A 50 -3.84 10.11 -29.22
CA THR A 50 -3.57 9.36 -27.99
C THR A 50 -2.61 8.22 -28.31
N GLU A 51 -1.36 8.38 -27.90
CA GLU A 51 -0.32 7.40 -28.15
C GLU A 51 0.76 7.45 -27.07
N THR A 52 1.53 6.36 -26.97
CA THR A 52 2.78 6.39 -26.21
C THR A 52 3.80 7.17 -27.03
N ALA A 53 3.99 8.43 -26.67
CA ALA A 53 5.03 9.25 -27.25
C ALA A 53 6.29 9.22 -26.39
N TYR A 54 7.42 9.14 -27.05
CA TYR A 54 8.71 9.23 -26.39
C TYR A 54 9.10 10.71 -26.27
N LEU A 55 8.90 11.31 -25.09
CA LEU A 55 9.31 12.69 -24.85
C LEU A 55 10.79 12.78 -24.52
N CYS A 56 11.45 13.79 -25.06
CA CYS A 56 12.88 13.95 -24.92
C CYS A 56 13.28 14.28 -23.47
N GLY A 57 14.12 13.43 -22.88
CA GLY A 57 14.72 13.67 -21.56
C GLY A 57 16.03 14.47 -21.61
N CYS A 58 16.80 14.35 -22.70
CA CYS A 58 18.12 14.97 -22.83
C CYS A 58 18.07 16.48 -23.14
N LYS A 59 16.90 16.99 -23.54
CA LYS A 59 16.60 18.40 -23.89
C LYS A 59 17.40 18.97 -25.06
N LYS A 60 18.02 18.10 -25.87
CA LYS A 60 18.78 18.48 -27.07
C LYS A 60 18.13 18.04 -28.38
N THR A 61 16.92 17.46 -28.31
CA THR A 61 16.09 17.20 -29.50
C THR A 61 15.87 18.49 -30.28
N SER A 62 15.97 18.39 -31.61
CA SER A 62 15.57 19.45 -32.54
C SER A 62 14.04 19.52 -32.67
N ASN A 63 13.37 18.39 -32.40
CA ASN A 63 11.92 18.24 -32.42
C ASN A 63 11.31 18.26 -30.99
N GLY A 64 11.81 19.15 -30.12
CA GLY A 64 11.27 19.30 -28.76
C GLY A 64 9.76 19.55 -28.84
N PRO A 65 8.92 18.75 -28.18
CA PRO A 65 9.21 17.96 -26.98
C PRO A 65 9.46 16.46 -27.22
N PHE A 66 9.29 15.98 -28.45
CA PHE A 66 9.44 14.59 -28.82
C PHE A 66 10.91 14.20 -28.96
N CYS A 67 11.21 12.94 -28.72
CA CYS A 67 12.52 12.37 -28.91
C CYS A 67 12.72 12.05 -30.40
N ASP A 68 13.72 12.67 -31.00
CA ASP A 68 14.16 12.46 -32.39
C ASP A 68 15.39 11.54 -32.48
N GLY A 69 15.74 10.86 -31.37
CA GLY A 69 16.94 10.04 -31.31
C GLY A 69 18.24 10.84 -31.17
N THR A 70 18.19 12.18 -31.07
CA THR A 70 19.40 13.01 -30.90
C THR A 70 20.26 12.52 -29.73
N HIS A 71 19.65 12.02 -28.65
CA HIS A 71 20.34 11.43 -27.50
C HIS A 71 21.30 10.27 -27.82
N ASN A 72 21.11 9.57 -28.94
CA ASN A 72 22.02 8.52 -29.40
C ASN A 72 23.33 9.10 -29.98
N ASN A 73 23.27 10.33 -30.52
CA ASN A 73 24.39 11.05 -31.14
C ASN A 73 24.87 12.24 -30.30
N LEU A 74 24.15 12.57 -29.22
CA LEU A 74 24.72 13.32 -28.13
C LEU A 74 25.86 12.47 -27.62
N LYS A 75 27.09 12.87 -27.97
CA LYS A 75 28.15 12.80 -27.00
C LYS A 75 27.51 13.31 -25.71
N LEU A 76 27.42 12.43 -24.70
CA LEU A 76 27.02 12.84 -23.36
C LEU A 76 27.61 14.23 -23.14
N PRO A 77 26.84 15.21 -22.63
CA PRO A 77 27.27 16.60 -22.53
C PRO A 77 28.77 16.61 -22.30
N LYS A 78 29.53 17.41 -23.03
CA LYS A 78 31.01 17.45 -22.86
C LYS A 78 31.44 17.67 -21.39
N ASP A 79 30.48 17.95 -20.50
CA ASP A 79 30.56 18.09 -19.06
C ASP A 79 29.73 17.07 -18.21
N GLU A 80 29.06 16.04 -18.78
CA GLU A 80 28.51 14.92 -18.00
C GLU A 80 29.69 14.05 -17.58
N LYS A 81 30.06 14.15 -16.31
CA LYS A 81 31.11 13.30 -15.78
C LYS A 81 30.60 11.86 -15.75
N ILE A 82 31.06 11.09 -16.72
CA ILE A 82 30.88 9.65 -16.76
C ILE A 82 32.05 9.05 -16.02
N PHE A 83 31.73 8.10 -15.16
CA PHE A 83 32.70 7.38 -14.38
C PHE A 83 32.68 5.91 -14.79
N SER A 84 33.86 5.32 -14.88
CA SER A 84 33.98 3.88 -14.99
C SER A 84 33.75 3.25 -13.61
N ALA A 85 32.97 2.17 -13.60
CA ALA A 85 32.79 1.34 -12.44
C ALA A 85 33.08 -0.13 -12.76
N LEU A 86 34.08 -0.72 -12.09
CA LEU A 86 34.33 -2.16 -12.15
C LEU A 86 33.42 -2.89 -11.16
N VAL A 87 32.50 -3.69 -11.68
CA VAL A 87 31.50 -4.42 -10.91
C VAL A 87 31.95 -5.85 -10.63
N GLN A 88 32.09 -6.19 -9.36
CA GLN A 88 32.37 -7.54 -8.89
C GLN A 88 31.10 -8.22 -8.36
N PRO A 89 30.99 -9.56 -8.49
CA PRO A 89 31.96 -10.54 -9.00
C PRO A 89 31.88 -10.80 -10.52
N ASP A 90 31.03 -10.11 -11.28
CA ASP A 90 30.92 -10.36 -12.74
C ASP A 90 32.16 -9.90 -13.52
N ASN A 91 33.03 -9.12 -12.88
CA ASN A 91 34.21 -8.48 -13.47
C ASN A 91 33.85 -7.72 -14.76
N ARG A 92 32.74 -6.98 -14.71
CA ARG A 92 32.26 -6.15 -15.82
C ARG A 92 32.52 -4.69 -15.52
N GLU A 93 33.08 -4.00 -16.49
CA GLU A 93 33.23 -2.55 -16.45
C GLU A 93 31.97 -1.91 -17.02
N ILE A 94 31.36 -1.00 -16.26
CA ILE A 94 30.17 -0.27 -16.67
C ILE A 94 30.40 1.23 -16.56
N ASN A 95 29.73 1.97 -17.44
CA ASN A 95 29.70 3.43 -17.36
C ASN A 95 28.57 3.87 -16.45
N ILE A 96 28.87 4.77 -15.52
CA ILE A 96 27.93 5.37 -14.58
C ILE A 96 27.93 6.89 -14.75
N SER A 97 26.77 7.48 -15.05
CA SER A 97 26.60 8.94 -14.99
C SER A 97 26.65 9.41 -13.52
N GLY A 98 27.30 10.53 -13.23
CA GLY A 98 27.31 11.09 -11.86
C GLY A 98 25.93 11.38 -11.27
N GLU A 99 24.90 11.39 -12.12
CA GLU A 99 23.53 11.72 -11.79
C GLU A 99 22.64 10.49 -11.57
N GLU A 100 23.09 9.30 -11.97
CA GLU A 100 22.43 8.03 -11.69
C GLU A 100 23.05 7.33 -10.47
N SER A 101 22.30 6.42 -9.84
CA SER A 101 22.81 5.62 -8.73
C SER A 101 23.43 4.32 -9.23
N ILE A 102 24.29 3.71 -8.42
CA ILE A 102 24.92 2.42 -8.72
C ILE A 102 23.88 1.34 -9.07
N LEU A 103 22.72 1.33 -8.40
CA LEU A 103 21.63 0.39 -8.69
C LEU A 103 21.08 0.60 -10.11
N ILE A 104 20.75 1.84 -10.47
CA ILE A 104 20.20 2.16 -11.80
C ILE A 104 21.20 1.79 -12.89
N ALA A 105 22.48 2.14 -12.70
CA ALA A 105 23.53 1.78 -13.64
C ALA A 105 23.72 0.26 -13.76
N SER A 106 23.65 -0.49 -12.66
CA SER A 106 23.73 -1.95 -12.69
C SER A 106 22.58 -2.55 -13.51
N LEU A 107 21.34 -2.18 -13.19
CA LEU A 107 20.16 -2.71 -13.88
C LEU A 107 20.14 -2.32 -15.37
N ARG A 108 20.52 -1.08 -15.70
CA ARG A 108 20.62 -0.58 -17.09
C ARG A 108 21.64 -1.37 -17.92
N ASN A 109 22.72 -1.86 -17.30
CA ASN A 109 23.74 -2.68 -17.95
C ASN A 109 23.46 -4.20 -17.82
N ASN A 110 22.21 -4.59 -17.51
CA ASN A 110 21.80 -5.98 -17.32
C ASN A 110 22.64 -6.74 -16.27
N ILE A 111 23.08 -6.03 -15.23
CA ILE A 111 23.73 -6.61 -14.06
C ILE A 111 22.66 -6.74 -12.97
N ALA A 112 22.31 -7.98 -12.61
CA ALA A 112 21.31 -8.25 -11.58
C ALA A 112 21.65 -7.53 -10.27
N HIS A 113 20.73 -6.77 -9.68
CA HIS A 113 21.07 -6.03 -8.47
C HIS A 113 19.84 -6.00 -7.56
N LEU A 114 19.94 -6.66 -6.41
CA LEU A 114 18.81 -6.88 -5.52
C LEU A 114 18.32 -5.57 -4.90
N SER A 115 17.01 -5.31 -4.96
CA SER A 115 16.39 -4.13 -4.37
C SER A 115 14.97 -4.43 -3.90
N ALA A 116 14.81 -4.94 -2.67
CA ALA A 116 13.51 -5.32 -2.13
C ALA A 116 12.51 -4.14 -2.06
N CYS A 117 13.00 -2.93 -1.79
CA CYS A 117 12.19 -1.71 -1.78
C CYS A 117 12.09 -0.99 -3.14
N GLY A 118 12.55 -1.62 -4.23
CA GLY A 118 12.58 -1.00 -5.57
C GLY A 118 13.54 0.18 -5.70
N GLY A 119 14.50 0.34 -4.79
CA GLY A 119 15.50 1.42 -4.83
C GLY A 119 15.12 2.71 -4.09
N SER A 120 14.05 2.68 -3.29
CA SER A 120 13.58 3.83 -2.50
C SER A 120 14.40 4.14 -1.23
N GLY A 121 15.54 3.46 -1.01
CA GLY A 121 16.39 3.68 0.17
C GLY A 121 15.80 3.16 1.49
N LYS A 122 14.77 2.30 1.43
CA LYS A 122 14.07 1.76 2.62
C LYS A 122 14.55 0.37 3.07
N CYS A 123 15.45 -0.26 2.32
CA CYS A 123 16.03 -1.57 2.65
C CYS A 123 17.54 -1.59 2.40
N SER A 124 18.23 -2.56 2.97
CA SER A 124 19.68 -2.77 2.80
C SER A 124 20.04 -3.83 1.74
N THR A 125 19.11 -4.25 0.88
CA THR A 125 19.38 -5.36 -0.06
C THR A 125 20.26 -4.96 -1.26
N CYS A 126 20.27 -3.68 -1.64
CA CYS A 126 21.10 -3.17 -2.75
C CYS A 126 22.52 -2.80 -2.31
N ARG A 127 23.00 -3.38 -1.21
CA ARG A 127 24.30 -3.02 -0.64
C ARG A 127 25.43 -3.37 -1.58
N VAL A 128 26.36 -2.44 -1.66
CA VAL A 128 27.64 -2.62 -2.33
C VAL A 128 28.76 -2.30 -1.37
N GLU A 129 29.85 -3.05 -1.48
CA GLU A 129 31.14 -2.72 -0.90
C GLU A 129 31.93 -1.96 -1.96
N ILE A 130 32.30 -0.71 -1.68
CA ILE A 130 33.24 0.04 -2.51
C ILE A 130 34.63 -0.49 -2.19
N LEU A 131 35.25 -1.14 -3.18
CA LEU A 131 36.59 -1.72 -3.08
C LEU A 131 37.66 -0.65 -3.32
N ASP A 132 37.41 0.26 -4.27
CA ASP A 132 38.30 1.35 -4.63
C ASP A 132 37.50 2.58 -5.07
N GLY A 133 38.04 3.78 -4.84
CA GLY A 133 37.38 5.06 -5.15
C GLY A 133 36.25 5.46 -4.18
N LEU A 134 36.35 5.15 -2.89
CA LEU A 134 35.32 5.56 -1.92
C LEU A 134 35.17 7.08 -1.84
N GLU A 135 36.29 7.79 -1.89
CA GLU A 135 36.36 9.24 -1.97
C GLU A 135 35.67 9.80 -3.21
N ASN A 136 35.43 8.97 -4.23
CA ASN A 136 34.71 9.29 -5.46
C ASN A 136 33.20 9.03 -5.37
N CYS A 137 32.68 8.59 -4.22
CA CYS A 137 31.25 8.52 -3.97
C CYS A 137 30.74 9.85 -3.38
N HIS A 138 29.48 10.18 -3.68
CA HIS A 138 28.80 11.25 -2.95
C HIS A 138 28.64 10.88 -1.45
N PRO A 139 28.60 11.88 -0.55
CA PRO A 139 28.26 11.65 0.86
C PRO A 139 26.92 10.92 0.99
N ARG A 140 26.74 10.21 2.11
CA ARG A 140 25.47 9.52 2.39
C ARG A 140 24.33 10.53 2.41
N GLY A 141 23.26 10.23 1.67
CA GLY A 141 22.00 10.96 1.81
C GLY A 141 21.30 10.57 3.12
N GLU A 142 20.25 11.30 3.51
CA GLU A 142 19.54 11.10 4.79
C GLU A 142 19.06 9.65 5.00
N LEU A 143 18.45 9.06 3.96
CA LEU A 143 17.93 7.68 4.01
C LEU A 143 19.05 6.65 4.18
N GLU A 144 20.16 6.84 3.47
CA GLU A 144 21.32 5.97 3.57
C GLU A 144 22.02 6.10 4.92
N GLU A 145 22.18 7.32 5.42
CA GLU A 145 22.81 7.58 6.72
C GLU A 145 22.01 6.95 7.86
N ARG A 146 20.68 7.09 7.84
CA ARG A 146 19.79 6.49 8.84
C ARG A 146 19.94 4.96 8.89
N LEU A 147 19.97 4.30 7.73
CA LEU A 147 20.17 2.85 7.64
C LEU A 147 21.58 2.44 8.03
N ALA A 148 22.59 3.22 7.63
CA ALA A 148 23.97 2.93 7.94
C ALA A 148 24.28 3.02 9.44
N GLN A 149 23.72 4.00 10.15
CA GLN A 149 23.82 4.10 11.60
C GLN A 149 23.11 2.93 12.28
N LYS A 150 21.86 2.65 11.88
CA LYS A 150 21.06 1.56 12.45
C LYS A 150 21.72 0.19 12.32
N LEU A 151 22.42 -0.05 11.20
CA LEU A 151 23.05 -1.35 10.90
C LEU A 151 24.58 -1.32 11.04
N SER A 152 25.14 -0.24 11.58
CA SER A 152 26.59 -0.07 11.81
C SER A 152 27.44 -0.32 10.55
N PHE A 153 27.06 0.25 9.41
CA PHE A 153 27.82 0.10 8.17
C PHE A 153 29.12 0.90 8.18
N PRO A 154 30.27 0.28 7.91
CA PRO A 154 31.52 1.01 7.70
C PRO A 154 31.40 1.92 6.46
N PRO A 155 32.24 2.97 6.33
CA PRO A 155 32.10 3.99 5.29
C PRO A 155 32.07 3.45 3.85
N ASN A 156 32.81 2.37 3.59
CA ASN A 156 32.91 1.71 2.29
C ASN A 156 31.69 0.84 1.94
N ILE A 157 30.79 0.57 2.88
CA ILE A 157 29.53 -0.13 2.62
C ILE A 157 28.45 0.91 2.36
N ARG A 158 27.88 0.83 1.16
CA ARG A 158 26.99 1.84 0.59
C ARG A 158 25.70 1.21 0.09
N LEU A 159 24.61 2.00 0.05
CA LEU A 159 23.36 1.58 -0.59
C LEU A 159 23.44 1.90 -2.08
N GLY A 160 23.49 0.89 -2.93
CA GLY A 160 23.60 1.05 -4.39
C GLY A 160 22.50 1.93 -4.97
N CYS A 161 21.30 1.92 -4.40
CA CYS A 161 20.19 2.77 -4.86
C CYS A 161 20.33 4.26 -4.52
N GLN A 162 21.08 4.59 -3.47
CA GLN A 162 21.28 5.97 -3.00
C GLN A 162 22.65 6.54 -3.41
N THR A 163 23.60 5.67 -3.73
CA THR A 163 24.99 6.06 -3.98
C THR A 163 25.16 6.54 -5.42
N LYS A 164 25.53 7.82 -5.55
CA LYS A 164 25.96 8.45 -6.80
C LYS A 164 27.46 8.67 -6.80
N LEU A 165 28.03 8.81 -7.99
CA LEU A 165 29.48 8.93 -8.18
C LEU A 165 29.90 10.34 -8.61
N LYS A 166 31.13 10.70 -8.25
CA LYS A 166 31.86 11.89 -8.69
C LYS A 166 33.27 11.56 -9.25
N GLY A 167 33.59 10.26 -9.36
CA GLY A 167 34.84 9.71 -9.91
C GLY A 167 34.70 8.20 -10.13
N ASN A 168 35.73 7.56 -10.69
CA ASN A 168 35.73 6.12 -10.96
C ASN A 168 35.75 5.31 -9.66
N VAL A 169 35.15 4.13 -9.70
CA VAL A 169 35.08 3.23 -8.54
C VAL A 169 35.24 1.77 -8.94
N SER A 170 35.59 0.92 -7.98
CA SER A 170 35.29 -0.50 -8.07
C SER A 170 34.39 -0.88 -6.91
N PHE A 171 33.35 -1.68 -7.18
CA PHE A 171 32.45 -2.13 -6.14
C PHE A 171 32.06 -3.59 -6.29
N ARG A 172 31.82 -4.24 -5.16
CA ARG A 172 31.30 -5.60 -5.07
C ARG A 172 29.86 -5.55 -4.58
N ARG A 173 28.95 -6.19 -5.33
CA ARG A 173 27.59 -6.42 -4.82
C ARG A 173 27.66 -7.48 -3.73
N LEU A 174 27.12 -7.19 -2.54
CA LEU A 174 27.27 -8.06 -1.36
C LEU A 174 26.21 -9.16 -1.27
N LEU A 175 25.08 -8.98 -1.96
CA LEU A 175 23.97 -9.92 -1.98
C LEU A 175 23.81 -10.41 -3.41
N LEU A 176 24.31 -11.62 -3.64
CA LEU A 176 24.34 -12.31 -4.93
C LEU A 176 24.21 -13.81 -4.71
N ASP A 177 23.00 -14.28 -4.42
CA ASP A 177 22.69 -15.69 -4.55
C ASP A 177 21.99 -15.91 -5.91
N LYS A 178 22.32 -17.01 -6.60
CA LYS A 178 21.59 -17.46 -7.80
C LYS A 178 20.10 -17.65 -7.48
N ARG A 179 19.79 -18.11 -6.26
CA ARG A 179 18.41 -18.25 -5.77
C ARG A 179 17.68 -16.90 -5.73
N ASP A 180 18.35 -15.84 -5.27
CA ASP A 180 17.77 -14.49 -5.18
C ASP A 180 17.61 -13.83 -6.55
N ALA A 181 18.50 -14.12 -7.50
CA ALA A 181 18.42 -13.63 -8.88
C ALA A 181 17.22 -14.24 -9.64
N ASP A 182 16.96 -15.54 -9.43
CA ASP A 182 15.80 -16.24 -10.01
C ASP A 182 14.47 -15.74 -9.42
N LEU A 183 14.44 -15.45 -8.11
CA LEU A 183 13.32 -14.78 -7.42
C LEU A 183 13.01 -13.40 -8.03
N ASN A 184 14.04 -12.63 -8.39
CA ASN A 184 13.88 -11.31 -9.01
C ASN A 184 13.36 -11.40 -10.45
N ASN A 185 13.80 -12.38 -11.24
CA ASN A 185 13.33 -12.56 -12.62
C ASN A 185 11.85 -13.00 -12.67
N GLN A 186 11.39 -13.85 -11.75
CA GLN A 186 9.97 -14.19 -11.62
C GLN A 186 9.09 -12.98 -11.20
N ILE A 187 9.65 -12.04 -10.43
CA ILE A 187 8.97 -10.79 -10.04
C ILE A 187 8.90 -9.80 -11.23
N THR A 188 9.83 -9.88 -12.17
CA THR A 188 9.90 -8.96 -13.31
C THR A 188 8.88 -9.29 -14.40
N GLU A 189 8.52 -10.58 -14.56
CA GLU A 189 7.47 -11.01 -15.51
C GLU A 189 6.05 -10.87 -14.95
N LYS A 190 5.87 -10.88 -13.62
CA LYS A 190 4.59 -10.60 -12.95
C LYS A 190 4.57 -9.19 -12.37
N LYS A 191 4.22 -8.22 -13.22
CA LYS A 191 3.59 -6.92 -12.88
C LYS A 191 3.91 -6.38 -11.47
N LEU A 192 5.16 -5.98 -11.22
CA LEU A 192 5.57 -5.02 -10.16
C LEU A 192 4.81 -5.09 -8.81
N GLU A 193 4.46 -6.28 -8.33
CA GLU A 193 3.91 -6.43 -6.98
C GLU A 193 5.07 -6.33 -6.01
N SER A 194 5.18 -5.18 -5.35
CA SER A 194 6.23 -4.93 -4.35
C SER A 194 6.33 -6.08 -3.35
N VAL A 195 7.55 -6.48 -2.97
CA VAL A 195 7.84 -7.48 -1.93
C VAL A 195 7.13 -7.17 -0.60
N GLY A 196 6.71 -5.91 -0.40
CA GLY A 196 5.69 -5.52 0.57
C GLY A 196 5.32 -4.04 0.44
N THR A 197 4.07 -3.71 0.76
CA THR A 197 3.55 -2.33 0.85
C THR A 197 3.62 -1.84 2.29
N ILE A 198 4.09 -0.60 2.48
CA ILE A 198 4.07 0.05 3.79
C ILE A 198 2.64 0.51 4.07
N ARG A 199 2.11 0.14 5.24
CA ARG A 199 0.75 0.53 5.70
C ARG A 199 0.78 0.84 7.19
N ASN A 200 -0.12 1.69 7.65
CA ASN A 200 -0.38 1.85 9.08
C ASN A 200 -1.56 0.95 9.48
N LEU A 201 -1.27 -0.05 10.30
CA LEU A 201 -2.24 -1.07 10.72
C LEU A 201 -2.36 -1.08 12.25
N THR A 202 -3.50 -1.56 12.74
CA THR A 202 -3.70 -1.85 14.18
C THR A 202 -3.52 -3.34 14.41
N ILE A 203 -2.58 -3.68 15.27
CA ILE A 203 -2.24 -5.06 15.61
C ILE A 203 -2.78 -5.36 17.01
N LEU A 204 -3.53 -6.46 17.11
CA LEU A 204 -4.04 -7.01 18.36
C LEU A 204 -3.34 -8.34 18.60
N PHE A 205 -2.70 -8.47 19.77
CA PHE A 205 -2.23 -9.74 20.31
C PHE A 205 -3.09 -10.14 21.49
N CYS A 206 -3.48 -11.41 21.54
CA CYS A 206 -4.19 -11.99 22.66
C CYS A 206 -3.51 -13.29 23.08
N ASP A 207 -3.31 -13.48 24.38
CA ASP A 207 -2.68 -14.67 24.97
C ASP A 207 -3.51 -15.23 26.13
N ILE A 208 -3.40 -16.54 26.41
CA ILE A 208 -4.13 -17.18 27.50
C ILE A 208 -3.33 -17.07 28.81
N LYS A 209 -3.90 -16.36 29.78
CA LYS A 209 -3.37 -16.34 31.15
C LYS A 209 -3.67 -17.68 31.84
N GLY A 210 -2.62 -18.41 32.13
CA GLY A 210 -2.69 -19.65 32.93
C GLY A 210 -2.95 -20.90 32.11
N PHE A 211 -2.62 -20.90 30.81
CA PHE A 211 -2.82 -22.07 29.95
C PHE A 211 -2.02 -23.28 30.38
N THR A 212 -0.75 -23.13 30.76
CA THR A 212 0.11 -24.28 31.14
C THR A 212 -0.48 -25.06 32.32
N PRO A 213 -0.80 -24.46 33.48
CA PRO A 213 -1.43 -25.18 34.59
C PRO A 213 -2.80 -25.77 34.26
N PHE A 214 -3.54 -25.14 33.34
CA PHE A 214 -4.82 -25.65 32.85
C PHE A 214 -4.63 -26.93 32.03
N SER A 215 -3.71 -26.89 31.06
CA SER A 215 -3.45 -27.98 30.12
C SER A 215 -2.87 -29.24 30.75
N GLU A 216 -1.98 -29.11 31.75
CA GLU A 216 -1.35 -30.25 32.46
C GLU A 216 -2.35 -31.13 33.22
N SER A 217 -3.54 -30.60 33.51
CA SER A 217 -4.53 -31.25 34.35
C SER A 217 -5.69 -31.92 33.61
N LEU A 218 -5.68 -31.84 32.30
CA LEU A 218 -6.73 -32.34 31.42
C LEU A 218 -6.16 -33.35 30.43
N SER A 219 -7.06 -34.16 29.85
CA SER A 219 -6.65 -35.02 28.75
C SER A 219 -6.29 -34.17 27.52
N ALA A 220 -5.36 -34.64 26.69
CA ALA A 220 -4.98 -33.92 25.48
C ALA A 220 -6.19 -33.64 24.54
N TYR A 221 -7.16 -34.56 24.49
CA TYR A 221 -8.39 -34.37 23.73
C TYR A 221 -9.26 -33.24 24.28
N ASP A 222 -9.39 -33.15 25.61
CA ASP A 222 -10.12 -32.05 26.25
C ASP A 222 -9.42 -30.72 26.01
N VAL A 223 -8.09 -30.67 26.11
CA VAL A 223 -7.31 -29.47 25.84
C VAL A 223 -7.53 -28.99 24.40
N ILE A 224 -7.46 -29.88 23.42
CA ILE A 224 -7.70 -29.56 22.00
C ILE A 224 -9.15 -29.06 21.79
N PHE A 225 -10.14 -29.73 22.39
CA PHE A 225 -11.54 -29.33 22.29
C PHE A 225 -11.77 -27.91 22.84
N ILE A 226 -11.20 -27.63 24.02
CA ILE A 226 -11.32 -26.34 24.69
C ILE A 226 -10.60 -25.24 23.91
N LEU A 227 -9.38 -25.50 23.41
CA LEU A 227 -8.63 -24.56 22.58
C LEU A 227 -9.38 -24.22 21.28
N ASN A 228 -9.91 -25.23 20.57
CA ASN A 228 -10.67 -24.99 19.34
C ASN A 228 -11.91 -24.15 19.61
N ARG A 229 -12.61 -24.41 20.73
CA ARG A 229 -13.78 -23.63 21.14
C ARG A 229 -13.39 -22.18 21.49
N TYR A 230 -12.31 -22.00 22.25
CA TYR A 230 -11.74 -20.70 22.56
C TYR A 230 -11.39 -19.92 21.28
N PHE A 231 -10.61 -20.51 20.37
CA PHE A 231 -10.23 -19.87 19.13
C PHE A 231 -11.42 -19.54 18.23
N SER A 232 -12.46 -20.39 18.21
CA SER A 232 -13.69 -20.14 17.48
C SER A 232 -14.41 -18.89 18.00
N ILE A 233 -14.61 -18.78 19.32
CA ILE A 233 -15.27 -17.63 19.96
C ILE A 233 -14.50 -16.34 19.68
N MET A 234 -13.19 -16.35 19.92
CA MET A 234 -12.36 -15.15 19.73
C MET A 234 -12.27 -14.72 18.27
N ARG A 235 -12.14 -15.70 17.35
CA ARG A 235 -12.15 -15.43 15.91
C ARG A 235 -13.46 -14.79 15.47
N GLU A 236 -14.59 -15.28 15.96
CA GLU A 236 -15.90 -14.72 15.61
C GLU A 236 -16.00 -13.24 15.99
N VAL A 237 -15.59 -12.87 17.22
CA VAL A 237 -15.56 -11.48 17.67
C VAL A 237 -14.62 -10.64 16.80
N ILE A 238 -13.40 -11.10 16.54
CA ILE A 238 -12.42 -10.38 15.72
C ILE A 238 -13.00 -10.07 14.32
N ILE A 239 -13.61 -11.06 13.68
CA ILE A 239 -14.19 -10.92 12.33
C ILE A 239 -15.41 -9.99 12.34
N ARG A 240 -16.27 -10.09 13.37
CA ARG A 240 -17.45 -9.23 13.55
C ARG A 240 -17.07 -7.75 13.62
N HIS A 241 -15.91 -7.44 14.20
CA HIS A 241 -15.34 -6.10 14.27
C HIS A 241 -14.45 -5.74 13.06
N GLY A 242 -14.44 -6.54 12.00
CA GLY A 242 -13.69 -6.25 10.77
C GLY A 242 -12.18 -6.46 10.86
N GLY A 243 -11.73 -7.24 11.84
CA GLY A 243 -10.35 -7.71 11.94
C GLY A 243 -10.14 -9.03 11.19
N GLU A 244 -8.89 -9.33 10.88
CA GLU A 244 -8.47 -10.58 10.26
C GLU A 244 -7.50 -11.31 11.19
N VAL A 245 -7.78 -12.58 11.50
CA VAL A 245 -6.83 -13.42 12.22
C VAL A 245 -5.68 -13.78 11.28
N ASN A 246 -4.48 -13.34 11.61
CA ASN A 246 -3.30 -13.58 10.79
C ASN A 246 -2.68 -14.94 11.10
N ASN A 247 -2.43 -15.22 12.38
CA ASN A 247 -1.78 -16.44 12.84
C ASN A 247 -2.26 -16.83 14.24
N TYR A 248 -2.21 -18.13 14.50
CA TYR A 248 -2.26 -18.73 15.83
C TYR A 248 -0.82 -19.12 16.22
N ILE A 249 -0.33 -18.65 17.36
CA ILE A 249 1.05 -18.88 17.82
C ILE A 249 0.96 -19.53 19.21
N GLY A 250 0.95 -20.87 19.25
CA GLY A 250 0.62 -21.59 20.48
C GLY A 250 -0.82 -21.30 20.89
N ASP A 251 -1.01 -20.76 22.09
CA ASP A 251 -2.27 -20.28 22.66
C ASP A 251 -2.58 -18.80 22.32
N ALA A 252 -1.65 -18.10 21.66
CA ALA A 252 -1.84 -16.71 21.28
C ALA A 252 -2.52 -16.54 19.92
N ILE A 253 -3.30 -15.46 19.80
CA ILE A 253 -3.95 -15.00 18.57
C ILE A 253 -3.32 -13.67 18.15
N MET A 254 -2.85 -13.60 16.90
CA MET A 254 -2.49 -12.35 16.25
C MET A 254 -3.60 -11.95 15.27
N ALA A 255 -4.20 -10.78 15.50
CA ALA A 255 -5.20 -10.20 14.62
C ALA A 255 -4.76 -8.84 14.09
N ILE A 256 -5.20 -8.54 12.88
CA ILE A 256 -4.84 -7.32 12.15
C ILE A 256 -6.13 -6.59 11.77
N PHE A 257 -6.19 -5.31 12.08
CA PHE A 257 -7.23 -4.39 11.62
C PHE A 257 -6.57 -3.37 10.70
N GLY A 258 -7.24 -3.01 9.59
CA GLY A 258 -6.69 -2.08 8.61
C GLY A 258 -6.29 -2.68 7.26
N LEU A 259 -6.26 -4.02 7.10
CA LEU A 259 -5.78 -4.67 5.87
C LEU A 259 -6.70 -4.42 4.68
N LYS A 260 -7.99 -4.70 4.85
CA LYS A 260 -9.05 -4.44 3.86
C LYS A 260 -9.66 -3.05 3.98
N GLU A 261 -9.74 -2.54 5.20
CA GLU A 261 -10.45 -1.31 5.54
C GLU A 261 -9.71 -0.61 6.67
N SER A 262 -9.29 0.64 6.46
CA SER A 262 -8.51 1.41 7.43
C SER A 262 -9.35 2.21 8.43
N ARG A 263 -10.64 2.41 8.14
CA ARG A 263 -11.53 3.26 8.93
C ARG A 263 -11.75 2.75 10.34
N GLN A 264 -11.59 3.65 11.32
CA GLN A 264 -11.79 3.36 12.75
C GLN A 264 -11.04 2.09 13.22
N GLN A 265 -9.97 1.68 12.54
CA GLN A 265 -9.28 0.42 12.81
C GLN A 265 -8.84 0.28 14.27
N ALA A 266 -8.36 1.37 14.88
CA ALA A 266 -8.01 1.43 16.29
C ALA A 266 -9.22 1.19 17.20
N LEU A 267 -10.32 1.90 16.95
CA LEU A 267 -11.57 1.75 17.71
C LEU A 267 -12.12 0.33 17.57
N ARG A 268 -12.17 -0.22 16.35
CA ARG A 268 -12.64 -1.59 16.09
C ARG A 268 -11.79 -2.63 16.79
N ALA A 269 -10.46 -2.49 16.76
CA ALA A 269 -9.57 -3.40 17.47
C ALA A 269 -9.83 -3.37 18.99
N VAL A 270 -9.96 -2.19 19.58
CA VAL A 270 -10.25 -2.03 21.01
C VAL A 270 -11.65 -2.56 21.35
N SER A 271 -12.60 -2.43 20.44
CA SER A 271 -13.96 -2.95 20.58
C SER A 271 -14.02 -4.45 20.54
N ALA A 272 -13.31 -5.05 19.59
CA ALA A 272 -13.07 -6.48 19.57
C ALA A 272 -12.43 -6.93 20.89
N GLY A 273 -11.39 -6.23 21.37
CA GLY A 273 -10.73 -6.54 22.63
C GLY A 273 -11.69 -6.55 23.83
N VAL A 274 -12.48 -5.48 24.00
CA VAL A 274 -13.48 -5.39 25.10
C VAL A 274 -14.54 -6.48 24.99
N GLU A 275 -15.01 -6.80 23.79
CA GLU A 275 -16.01 -7.86 23.58
C GLU A 275 -15.42 -9.26 23.79
N MET A 276 -14.17 -9.50 23.35
CA MET A 276 -13.43 -10.73 23.62
C MET A 276 -13.30 -10.99 25.13
N LEU A 277 -13.05 -9.95 25.94
CA LEU A 277 -13.02 -10.08 27.40
C LEU A 277 -14.39 -10.52 27.97
N LYS A 278 -15.49 -9.98 27.44
CA LYS A 278 -16.86 -10.36 27.84
C LYS A 278 -17.18 -11.80 27.48
N GLU A 279 -16.86 -12.21 26.25
CA GLU A 279 -17.04 -13.60 25.79
C GLU A 279 -16.16 -14.57 26.59
N MET A 280 -14.93 -14.15 26.94
CA MET A 280 -14.06 -14.94 27.81
C MET A 280 -14.66 -15.12 29.21
N ASP A 281 -15.29 -14.10 29.78
CA ASP A 281 -15.93 -14.21 31.10
C ASP A 281 -17.12 -15.17 31.09
N GLN A 282 -17.88 -15.22 29.98
CA GLN A 282 -18.90 -16.24 29.78
C GLN A 282 -18.28 -17.64 29.63
N PHE A 283 -17.19 -17.75 28.86
CA PHE A 283 -16.50 -19.01 28.62
C PHE A 283 -15.86 -19.59 29.89
N LYS A 284 -15.32 -18.75 30.78
CA LYS A 284 -14.84 -19.15 32.11
C LYS A 284 -15.92 -19.85 32.93
N SER A 285 -17.14 -19.31 32.94
CA SER A 285 -18.26 -19.90 33.68
C SER A 285 -18.59 -21.30 33.15
N TYR A 286 -18.55 -21.49 31.83
CA TYR A 286 -18.68 -22.79 31.20
C TYR A 286 -17.55 -23.75 31.61
N LEU A 287 -16.29 -23.33 31.50
CA LEU A 287 -15.13 -24.15 31.86
C LEU A 287 -15.18 -24.60 33.32
N LYS A 288 -15.52 -23.69 34.23
CA LYS A 288 -15.62 -23.97 35.66
C LYS A 288 -16.71 -24.99 35.97
N LYS A 289 -17.84 -24.95 35.27
CA LYS A 289 -18.92 -25.93 35.43
C LYS A 289 -18.58 -27.31 34.85
N ALA A 290 -17.95 -27.33 33.67
CA ALA A 290 -17.66 -28.57 32.96
C ALA A 290 -16.40 -29.29 33.47
N TYR A 291 -15.37 -28.54 33.89
CA TYR A 291 -14.04 -29.06 34.20
C TYR A 291 -13.54 -28.66 35.61
N GLY A 292 -14.33 -27.90 36.38
CA GLY A 292 -13.95 -27.45 37.73
C GLY A 292 -12.82 -26.41 37.74
N ARG A 293 -12.40 -25.92 36.57
CA ARG A 293 -11.24 -25.03 36.37
C ARG A 293 -11.53 -24.04 35.25
N ASP A 294 -10.79 -22.95 35.21
CA ASP A 294 -10.88 -21.92 34.18
C ASP A 294 -9.49 -21.35 33.86
N PHE A 295 -9.45 -20.48 32.86
CA PHE A 295 -8.30 -19.64 32.53
C PHE A 295 -8.81 -18.25 32.13
N ASP A 296 -7.91 -17.28 31.97
CA ASP A 296 -8.26 -15.93 31.50
C ASP A 296 -7.45 -15.58 30.26
N MET A 297 -7.62 -14.37 29.76
CA MET A 297 -6.84 -13.83 28.65
C MET A 297 -6.26 -12.46 28.94
N ARG A 298 -5.26 -12.10 28.14
CA ARG A 298 -4.63 -10.79 28.09
C ARG A 298 -4.60 -10.30 26.66
N ILE A 299 -4.77 -9.00 26.48
CA ILE A 299 -4.84 -8.36 25.18
C ILE A 299 -3.93 -7.14 25.15
N GLY A 300 -3.10 -7.05 24.11
CA GLY A 300 -2.27 -5.89 23.79
C GLY A 300 -2.59 -5.35 22.40
N ILE A 301 -2.81 -4.04 22.30
CA ILE A 301 -3.17 -3.39 21.03
C ILE A 301 -2.22 -2.23 20.73
N HIS A 302 -1.70 -2.20 19.52
CA HIS A 302 -0.83 -1.14 19.05
C HIS A 302 -1.16 -0.73 17.61
N TYR A 303 -0.95 0.56 17.31
CA TYR A 303 -1.09 1.13 15.98
C TYR A 303 0.23 1.73 15.53
N GLY A 304 0.66 1.38 14.31
CA GLY A 304 1.91 1.87 13.74
C GLY A 304 2.18 1.37 12.33
N GLU A 305 3.31 1.82 11.79
CA GLU A 305 3.78 1.47 10.45
C GLU A 305 4.23 0.01 10.39
N VAL A 306 3.82 -0.69 9.34
CA VAL A 306 4.20 -2.07 9.06
C VAL A 306 4.41 -2.28 7.56
N ILE A 307 5.18 -3.31 7.22
CA ILE A 307 5.33 -3.80 5.84
C ILE A 307 4.39 -4.99 5.67
N SER A 308 3.38 -4.84 4.81
CA SER A 308 2.44 -5.89 4.42
C SER A 308 2.88 -6.49 3.09
N GLY A 309 3.24 -7.76 3.06
CA GLY A 309 3.71 -8.43 1.84
C GLY A 309 3.48 -9.94 1.89
N SER A 310 3.55 -10.58 0.72
CA SER A 310 3.46 -12.04 0.64
C SER A 310 4.83 -12.65 0.94
N VAL A 311 4.92 -13.44 2.00
CA VAL A 311 6.14 -14.17 2.37
C VAL A 311 5.89 -15.67 2.22
N GLY A 312 6.86 -16.39 1.65
CA GLY A 312 6.76 -17.81 1.31
C GLY A 312 7.17 -18.07 -0.15
N SER A 313 7.31 -19.34 -0.49
CA SER A 313 7.65 -19.81 -1.85
C SER A 313 6.51 -20.66 -2.40
N GLY A 314 6.24 -20.57 -3.70
CA GLY A 314 5.17 -21.34 -4.35
C GLY A 314 3.78 -21.11 -3.72
N ASP A 315 3.08 -22.20 -3.43
CA ASP A 315 1.71 -22.20 -2.89
C ASP A 315 1.63 -21.80 -1.40
N ASP A 316 2.76 -21.74 -0.68
CA ASP A 316 2.82 -21.35 0.73
C ASP A 316 2.87 -19.82 0.95
N ARG A 317 2.66 -19.03 -0.11
CA ARG A 317 2.63 -17.56 -0.02
C ARG A 317 1.43 -17.09 0.81
N LYS A 318 1.69 -16.58 2.01
CA LYS A 318 0.70 -15.91 2.85
C LYS A 318 1.01 -14.43 2.98
N VAL A 319 -0.04 -13.59 2.97
CA VAL A 319 0.10 -12.18 3.32
C VAL A 319 0.49 -12.11 4.80
N THR A 320 1.67 -11.57 5.06
CA THR A 320 2.19 -11.35 6.42
C THR A 320 2.47 -9.87 6.62
N VAL A 321 2.52 -9.51 7.90
CA VAL A 321 2.81 -8.15 8.33
C VAL A 321 4.07 -8.19 9.18
N ILE A 322 5.07 -7.41 8.76
CA ILE A 322 6.39 -7.36 9.39
C ILE A 322 6.66 -5.93 9.84
N GLY A 323 7.15 -5.76 11.06
CA GLY A 323 7.57 -4.45 11.56
C GLY A 323 7.69 -4.41 13.07
N ASP A 324 8.33 -3.36 13.57
CA ASP A 324 8.46 -3.11 15.00
C ASP A 324 7.09 -2.96 15.70
N THR A 325 6.08 -2.49 14.96
CA THR A 325 4.69 -2.40 15.43
C THR A 325 4.13 -3.77 15.89
N VAL A 326 4.44 -4.85 15.16
CA VAL A 326 3.99 -6.21 15.52
C VAL A 326 4.65 -6.66 16.83
N ASN A 327 5.96 -6.45 16.95
CA ASN A 327 6.71 -6.78 18.16
C ASN A 327 6.26 -5.95 19.36
N THR A 328 5.96 -4.67 19.14
CA THR A 328 5.47 -3.76 20.18
C THR A 328 4.10 -4.20 20.69
N ALA A 329 3.18 -4.59 19.81
CA ALA A 329 1.86 -5.11 20.22
C ALA A 329 1.99 -6.38 21.09
N SER A 330 2.84 -7.33 20.70
CA SER A 330 3.12 -8.53 21.50
C SER A 330 3.73 -8.19 22.87
N ARG A 331 4.64 -7.21 22.95
CA ARG A 331 5.22 -6.77 24.23
C ARG A 331 4.18 -6.09 25.12
N ILE A 332 3.26 -5.33 24.55
CA ILE A 332 2.16 -4.68 25.29
C ILE A 332 1.23 -5.75 25.88
N GLU A 333 0.91 -6.80 25.12
CA GLU A 333 0.16 -7.94 25.64
C GLU A 333 0.88 -8.51 26.86
N ALA A 334 2.17 -8.85 26.74
CA ALA A 334 2.94 -9.46 27.83
C ALA A 334 2.99 -8.61 29.12
N ILE A 335 2.97 -7.28 29.01
CA ILE A 335 2.96 -6.37 30.17
C ILE A 335 1.71 -6.52 31.02
N ASN A 336 0.58 -6.95 30.45
CA ASN A 336 -0.63 -7.26 31.23
C ASN A 336 -0.33 -8.25 32.38
N LYS A 337 0.66 -9.13 32.22
CA LYS A 337 1.08 -10.06 33.27
C LYS A 337 1.63 -9.33 34.49
N GLU A 338 2.50 -8.36 34.28
CA GLU A 338 3.18 -7.61 35.34
C GLU A 338 2.26 -6.55 35.94
N ALA A 339 1.43 -5.91 35.12
CA ALA A 339 0.51 -4.87 35.54
C ALA A 339 -0.79 -5.40 36.18
N GLY A 340 -1.08 -6.70 36.04
CA GLY A 340 -2.31 -7.30 36.55
C GLY A 340 -3.57 -6.92 35.76
N THR A 341 -3.40 -6.34 34.56
CA THR A 341 -4.48 -5.86 33.69
C THR A 341 -4.93 -6.95 32.70
N ARG A 342 -6.03 -6.70 31.97
CA ARG A 342 -6.52 -7.60 30.90
C ARG A 342 -6.40 -7.03 29.49
N LEU A 343 -6.50 -5.71 29.34
CA LEU A 343 -6.45 -5.04 28.04
C LEU A 343 -5.63 -3.76 28.16
N LEU A 344 -4.48 -3.74 27.49
CA LEU A 344 -3.63 -2.56 27.37
C LEU A 344 -3.55 -2.10 25.92
N VAL A 345 -3.63 -0.79 25.73
CA VAL A 345 -3.46 -0.14 24.44
C VAL A 345 -2.31 0.86 24.50
N SER A 346 -1.52 0.98 23.44
CA SER A 346 -0.49 2.03 23.36
C SER A 346 -1.08 3.43 23.30
N GLU A 347 -0.30 4.44 23.68
CA GLU A 347 -0.63 5.86 23.49
C GLU A 347 -1.13 6.19 22.07
N THR A 348 -0.50 5.63 21.03
CA THR A 348 -0.89 5.88 19.62
C THR A 348 -2.29 5.38 19.27
N VAL A 349 -2.78 4.36 20.00
CA VAL A 349 -4.14 3.84 19.88
C VAL A 349 -5.10 4.70 20.70
N TYR A 350 -4.72 5.02 21.95
CA TYR A 350 -5.52 5.83 22.85
C TYR A 350 -5.87 7.19 22.27
N GLU A 351 -4.89 7.89 21.69
CA GLU A 351 -5.11 9.22 21.07
C GLU A 351 -6.16 9.21 19.95
N GLN A 352 -6.34 8.08 19.25
CA GLN A 352 -7.36 7.94 18.19
C GLN A 352 -8.77 7.69 18.73
N ILE A 353 -8.89 7.27 19.99
CA ILE A 353 -10.15 6.75 20.55
C ILE A 353 -10.52 7.35 21.90
N LYS A 354 -9.74 8.28 22.45
CA LYS A 354 -9.88 8.80 23.82
C LYS A 354 -11.28 9.29 24.17
N ASP A 355 -12.01 9.89 23.22
CA ASP A 355 -13.38 10.39 23.43
C ASP A 355 -14.45 9.28 23.41
N LYS A 356 -14.04 8.03 23.13
CA LYS A 356 -14.91 6.89 22.86
C LYS A 356 -14.71 5.75 23.85
N VAL A 357 -13.70 5.81 24.71
CA VAL A 357 -13.34 4.74 25.63
C VAL A 357 -13.20 5.24 27.05
N SER A 358 -13.47 4.35 28.01
CA SER A 358 -13.17 4.59 29.42
C SER A 358 -11.85 3.91 29.78
N VAL A 359 -10.93 4.67 30.35
CA VAL A 359 -9.63 4.18 30.82
C VAL A 359 -9.66 4.07 32.34
N GLN A 360 -9.27 2.92 32.88
CA GLN A 360 -9.20 2.70 34.33
C GLN A 360 -7.86 3.17 34.91
N ASN A 361 -6.78 2.98 34.17
CA ASN A 361 -5.43 3.32 34.61
C ASN A 361 -4.50 3.56 33.42
N TYR A 362 -3.34 4.18 33.66
CA TYR A 362 -2.27 4.27 32.69
C TYR A 362 -0.93 3.87 33.32
N LEU A 363 -0.05 3.33 32.48
CA LEU A 363 1.27 2.83 32.85
C LEU A 363 2.32 3.53 32.00
N ARG A 364 3.41 3.99 32.63
CA ARG A 364 4.55 4.54 31.90
C ARG A 364 5.82 3.78 32.24
N LEU A 365 6.34 3.03 31.29
CA LEU A 365 7.45 2.08 31.51
C LEU A 365 8.31 1.90 30.25
N LYS A 366 9.48 1.28 30.40
CA LYS A 366 10.33 0.92 29.25
C LYS A 366 9.94 -0.46 28.75
N LEU A 367 9.70 -0.60 27.44
CA LEU A 367 9.56 -1.93 26.86
C LEU A 367 10.91 -2.65 26.93
N ARG A 368 10.88 -3.95 27.20
CA ARG A 368 12.10 -4.76 27.19
C ARG A 368 12.79 -4.65 25.83
N GLY A 369 14.04 -4.19 25.82
CA GLY A 369 14.84 -3.99 24.61
C GLY A 369 14.63 -2.64 23.91
N THR A 370 13.94 -1.65 24.52
CA THR A 370 13.85 -0.28 24.01
C THR A 370 14.44 0.73 25.00
N SER A 371 14.97 1.84 24.48
CA SER A 371 15.49 2.96 25.29
C SER A 371 14.40 3.91 25.79
N ASN A 372 13.29 4.01 25.04
CA ASN A 372 12.25 5.01 25.25
C ASN A 372 11.13 4.48 26.15
N LEU A 373 10.61 5.36 27.01
CA LEU A 373 9.40 5.11 27.79
C LEU A 373 8.19 5.09 26.84
N ILE A 374 7.31 4.10 27.04
CA ILE A 374 5.98 4.04 26.42
C ILE A 374 4.92 4.29 27.48
N THR A 375 3.84 4.97 27.08
CA THR A 375 2.61 5.07 27.88
C THR A 375 1.59 4.08 27.34
N LEU A 376 1.00 3.30 28.24
CA LEU A 376 -0.05 2.33 27.97
C LEU A 376 -1.29 2.70 28.77
N HIS A 377 -2.47 2.46 28.21
CA HIS A 377 -3.76 2.74 28.83
C HIS A 377 -4.55 1.46 29.02
N GLU A 378 -5.05 1.24 30.23
CA GLU A 378 -5.94 0.13 30.55
C GLU A 378 -7.38 0.51 30.18
N VAL A 379 -7.86 -0.06 29.08
CA VAL A 379 -9.21 0.21 28.58
C VAL A 379 -10.20 -0.75 29.23
N SER A 380 -11.25 -0.21 29.85
CA SER A 380 -12.26 -0.99 30.56
C SER A 380 -13.57 -1.13 29.79
N SER A 381 -13.99 -0.08 29.09
CA SER A 381 -15.23 -0.08 28.33
C SER A 381 -15.18 0.90 27.16
N ILE A 382 -16.16 0.77 26.28
CA ILE A 382 -16.37 1.67 25.15
C ILE A 382 -17.72 2.33 25.32
N ASN A 383 -17.80 3.62 25.03
CA ASN A 383 -19.04 4.38 25.06
C ASN A 383 -19.99 3.80 24.01
N THR A 384 -21.12 3.25 24.46
CA THR A 384 -22.12 2.61 23.61
C THR A 384 -22.59 3.59 22.52
N GLY A 385 -22.46 3.21 21.24
CA GLY A 385 -22.78 4.08 20.08
C GLY A 385 -21.56 4.78 19.44
N ALA A 386 -20.38 4.73 20.05
CA ALA A 386 -19.16 5.30 19.47
C ALA A 386 -18.64 4.50 18.25
N LEU A 387 -18.92 3.21 18.22
CA LEU A 387 -18.73 2.33 17.08
C LEU A 387 -19.89 2.49 16.10
N LYS A 388 -19.59 3.05 14.91
CA LYS A 388 -20.48 2.85 13.76
C LYS A 388 -20.19 1.45 13.20
N LEU A 389 -20.76 0.43 13.84
CA LEU A 389 -20.66 -0.99 13.43
C LEU A 389 -21.48 -1.26 12.16
N ASN A 390 -21.23 -0.53 11.08
CA ASN A 390 -21.80 -0.88 9.76
C ASN A 390 -20.98 -1.95 9.04
N ILE A 391 -20.13 -2.66 9.77
CA ILE A 391 -19.10 -3.55 9.20
C ILE A 391 -19.69 -4.86 8.67
N THR A 392 -20.85 -5.28 9.17
CA THR A 392 -21.49 -6.55 8.77
C THR A 392 -22.67 -6.39 7.83
N GLU A 393 -23.31 -5.22 7.78
CA GLU A 393 -24.36 -4.96 6.77
C GLU A 393 -23.68 -4.65 5.43
N VAL A 394 -23.48 -5.70 4.64
CA VAL A 394 -23.17 -5.57 3.21
C VAL A 394 -24.42 -5.20 2.43
N GLU A 395 -25.60 -5.49 2.98
CA GLU A 395 -26.91 -5.19 2.40
C GLU A 395 -27.78 -4.42 3.41
N ARG A 396 -28.51 -3.40 2.94
CA ARG A 396 -29.50 -2.65 3.72
C ARG A 396 -30.70 -2.31 2.85
N LYS A 397 -31.88 -2.16 3.47
CA LYS A 397 -33.06 -1.62 2.78
C LYS A 397 -33.18 -0.12 3.01
N PHE A 398 -33.14 0.66 1.92
CA PHE A 398 -33.53 2.07 1.93
C PHE A 398 -34.73 2.23 1.01
N GLU A 399 -35.80 2.87 1.51
CA GLU A 399 -37.02 3.17 0.72
C GLU A 399 -37.61 1.93 0.04
N GLY A 400 -37.54 0.76 0.70
CA GLY A 400 -38.04 -0.51 0.17
C GLY A 400 -37.14 -1.22 -0.84
N LYS A 401 -36.07 -0.57 -1.34
CA LYS A 401 -35.07 -1.16 -2.24
C LYS A 401 -33.90 -1.73 -1.46
N LYS A 402 -33.25 -2.78 -1.98
CA LYS A 402 -32.01 -3.35 -1.44
C LYS A 402 -30.81 -2.55 -1.94
N TRP A 403 -29.88 -2.26 -1.03
CA TRP A 403 -28.68 -1.50 -1.30
C TRP A 403 -27.49 -2.23 -0.72
N PHE A 404 -26.40 -2.23 -1.46
CA PHE A 404 -25.17 -2.91 -1.14
C PHE A 404 -24.08 -1.91 -0.85
N ARG A 405 -23.36 -2.14 0.25
CA ARG A 405 -22.22 -1.31 0.64
C ARG A 405 -21.03 -1.58 -0.28
N THR A 406 -20.38 -0.52 -0.73
CA THR A 406 -19.20 -0.58 -1.61
C THR A 406 -17.94 -0.04 -0.91
N LEU A 407 -17.39 1.08 -1.38
CA LEU A 407 -16.17 1.70 -0.85
C LEU A 407 -16.50 2.77 0.21
N PRO A 408 -15.59 3.04 1.16
CA PRO A 408 -15.65 4.24 1.98
C PRO A 408 -15.70 5.51 1.13
N ILE A 409 -16.40 6.54 1.59
CA ILE A 409 -16.42 7.84 0.88
C ILE A 409 -15.01 8.44 0.81
N GLU A 410 -14.21 8.27 1.87
CA GLU A 410 -12.83 8.78 1.97
C GLU A 410 -11.88 8.10 0.97
N GLU A 411 -12.23 6.90 0.48
CA GLU A 411 -11.42 6.20 -0.52
C GLU A 411 -11.75 6.62 -1.96
N LEU A 412 -12.74 7.47 -2.20
CA LEU A 412 -13.07 7.97 -3.53
C LEU A 412 -12.96 9.48 -3.57
N SER A 413 -11.79 9.98 -3.94
CA SER A 413 -11.49 11.42 -4.00
C SER A 413 -12.31 12.12 -5.09
N LEU A 414 -12.46 13.45 -4.98
CA LEU A 414 -13.09 14.24 -6.05
C LEU A 414 -12.31 14.09 -7.36
N GLY A 415 -13.00 13.79 -8.46
CA GLY A 415 -12.43 13.50 -9.78
C GLY A 415 -11.94 12.05 -9.95
N GLU A 416 -12.08 11.22 -8.92
CA GLU A 416 -11.61 9.83 -8.94
C GLU A 416 -12.73 8.87 -9.37
N LYS A 417 -12.33 7.76 -10.01
CA LYS A 417 -13.18 6.60 -10.26
C LYS A 417 -12.50 5.32 -9.76
N LYS A 418 -13.28 4.43 -9.14
CA LYS A 418 -12.79 3.15 -8.63
C LYS A 418 -13.72 2.01 -8.98
N LYS A 419 -13.12 0.86 -9.27
CA LYS A 419 -13.84 -0.40 -9.49
C LYS A 419 -14.23 -1.03 -8.16
N TYR A 420 -15.38 -1.68 -8.16
CA TYR A 420 -15.88 -2.49 -7.07
C TYR A 420 -16.64 -3.71 -7.60
N MET A 421 -16.37 -4.90 -7.06
CA MET A 421 -17.09 -6.12 -7.44
C MET A 421 -18.34 -6.28 -6.56
N LEU A 422 -19.51 -6.40 -7.19
CA LEU A 422 -20.78 -6.68 -6.51
C LEU A 422 -21.54 -7.81 -7.23
N ASN A 423 -21.81 -8.92 -6.53
CA ASN A 423 -22.57 -10.06 -7.07
C ASN A 423 -22.13 -10.50 -8.48
N GLU A 424 -20.82 -10.70 -8.67
CA GLU A 424 -20.16 -11.07 -9.93
C GLU A 424 -20.18 -10.00 -11.04
N LYS A 425 -20.74 -8.81 -10.77
CA LYS A 425 -20.68 -7.64 -11.66
C LYS A 425 -19.58 -6.68 -11.23
N GLU A 426 -18.86 -6.13 -12.20
CA GLU A 426 -17.97 -4.98 -11.96
C GLU A 426 -18.78 -3.68 -12.00
N ILE A 427 -18.72 -2.92 -10.91
CA ILE A 427 -19.30 -1.58 -10.78
C ILE A 427 -18.17 -0.56 -10.82
N LEU A 428 -18.40 0.54 -11.53
CA LEU A 428 -17.52 1.70 -11.53
C LEU A 428 -18.17 2.83 -10.74
N LEU A 429 -17.54 3.19 -9.62
CA LEU A 429 -17.92 4.33 -8.78
C LEU A 429 -17.17 5.57 -9.24
N ILE A 430 -17.88 6.69 -9.39
CA ILE A 430 -17.35 7.95 -9.94
C ILE A 430 -17.73 9.09 -8.98
N ASN A 431 -16.76 9.92 -8.57
CA ASN A 431 -17.01 11.09 -7.71
C ASN A 431 -16.74 12.40 -8.46
N GLU A 432 -17.80 13.09 -8.89
CA GLU A 432 -17.76 14.40 -9.54
C GLU A 432 -18.53 15.43 -8.70
N GLY A 433 -18.25 15.45 -7.38
CA GLY A 433 -18.97 16.24 -6.37
C GLY A 433 -20.13 15.46 -5.75
N GLU A 434 -20.87 14.75 -6.60
CA GLU A 434 -21.77 13.67 -6.19
C GLU A 434 -21.24 12.31 -6.65
N ILE A 435 -21.71 11.25 -5.99
CA ILE A 435 -21.25 9.89 -6.27
C ILE A 435 -22.24 9.22 -7.22
N TYR A 436 -21.71 8.73 -8.33
CA TYR A 436 -22.43 7.98 -9.35
C TYR A 436 -21.87 6.57 -9.43
N ALA A 437 -22.72 5.61 -9.80
CA ALA A 437 -22.32 4.24 -10.04
C ALA A 437 -22.87 3.78 -11.38
N ILE A 438 -22.07 3.03 -12.14
CA ILE A 438 -22.46 2.42 -13.42
C ILE A 438 -21.92 1.00 -13.45
N GLU A 439 -22.53 0.12 -14.24
CA GLU A 439 -21.85 -1.13 -14.58
C GLU A 439 -20.58 -0.81 -15.39
N ASN A 440 -19.47 -1.50 -15.10
CA ASN A 440 -18.19 -1.31 -15.77
C ASN A 440 -18.17 -1.93 -17.18
N LEU A 441 -19.27 -1.84 -17.92
CA LEU A 441 -19.43 -2.44 -19.23
C LEU A 441 -19.98 -1.41 -20.19
N CYS A 442 -19.29 -1.25 -21.31
CA CYS A 442 -19.73 -0.44 -22.42
C CYS A 442 -20.90 -1.14 -23.13
N PRO A 443 -22.11 -0.55 -23.21
CA PRO A 443 -23.29 -1.17 -23.83
C PRO A 443 -23.12 -1.57 -25.31
N HIS A 444 -22.07 -1.09 -25.97
CA HIS A 444 -21.76 -1.44 -27.35
C HIS A 444 -21.24 -2.88 -27.49
N MET A 445 -20.29 -3.29 -26.64
CA MET A 445 -19.49 -4.52 -26.81
C MET A 445 -19.09 -5.17 -25.48
N ASP A 446 -19.73 -4.79 -24.37
CA ASP A 446 -19.43 -5.25 -23.01
C ASP A 446 -17.95 -5.11 -22.63
N LEU A 447 -17.33 -4.01 -23.09
CA LEU A 447 -15.93 -3.72 -22.80
C LEU A 447 -15.77 -2.88 -21.53
N PRO A 448 -14.67 -3.06 -20.77
CA PRO A 448 -14.43 -2.32 -19.53
C PRO A 448 -14.39 -0.80 -19.73
N LEU A 449 -15.10 -0.06 -18.88
CA LEU A 449 -15.17 1.41 -18.90
C LEU A 449 -14.22 2.07 -17.88
N ASP A 450 -13.58 1.32 -16.99
CA ASP A 450 -12.70 1.82 -15.93
C ASP A 450 -11.44 2.51 -16.45
N VAL A 451 -11.01 2.14 -17.65
CA VAL A 451 -9.94 2.81 -18.40
C VAL A 451 -10.43 4.02 -19.22
N GLY A 452 -11.75 4.24 -19.25
CA GLY A 452 -12.40 5.34 -19.95
C GLY A 452 -12.20 6.69 -19.27
N GLN A 453 -12.12 7.75 -20.06
CA GLN A 453 -11.98 9.11 -19.56
C GLN A 453 -13.33 9.67 -19.11
N ILE A 454 -13.34 10.32 -17.94
CA ILE A 454 -14.47 11.13 -17.49
C ILE A 454 -14.31 12.52 -18.09
N THR A 455 -15.39 13.10 -18.59
CA THR A 455 -15.40 14.47 -19.13
C THR A 455 -16.13 15.43 -18.20
N ASP A 456 -15.85 16.73 -18.35
CA ASP A 456 -16.51 17.82 -17.61
C ASP A 456 -18.05 17.87 -17.81
N LYS A 457 -18.59 17.13 -18.79
CA LYS A 457 -20.03 17.03 -19.07
C LYS A 457 -20.72 15.89 -18.31
N ALA A 458 -20.02 15.31 -17.32
CA ALA A 458 -20.47 14.13 -16.60
C ALA A 458 -20.74 12.92 -17.52
N THR A 459 -19.85 12.72 -18.49
CA THR A 459 -19.88 11.57 -19.38
C THR A 459 -18.62 10.71 -19.22
N ILE A 460 -18.73 9.44 -19.57
CA ILE A 460 -17.61 8.51 -19.67
C ILE A 460 -17.42 8.08 -21.12
N LEU A 461 -16.19 8.20 -21.61
CA LEU A 461 -15.80 7.81 -22.96
C LEU A 461 -15.24 6.38 -22.94
N CYS A 462 -15.86 5.48 -23.69
CA CYS A 462 -15.30 4.15 -23.95
C CYS A 462 -14.03 4.29 -24.81
N PRO A 463 -12.85 3.86 -24.32
CA PRO A 463 -11.58 4.10 -25.01
C PRO A 463 -11.41 3.25 -26.27
N TYR A 464 -12.20 2.19 -26.42
CA TYR A 464 -12.08 1.23 -27.52
C TYR A 464 -12.83 1.68 -28.77
N HIS A 465 -14.01 2.28 -28.61
CA HIS A 465 -14.92 2.54 -29.73
C HIS A 465 -15.38 4.01 -29.81
N LYS A 466 -14.93 4.89 -28.90
CA LYS A 466 -15.34 6.31 -28.88
C LYS A 466 -16.85 6.53 -28.66
N SER A 467 -17.53 5.57 -28.06
CA SER A 467 -18.88 5.78 -27.53
C SER A 467 -18.80 6.57 -26.23
N GLU A 468 -19.69 7.53 -26.05
CA GLU A 468 -19.72 8.45 -24.91
C GLU A 468 -21.09 8.37 -24.24
N PHE A 469 -21.09 8.17 -22.92
CA PHE A 469 -22.29 7.92 -22.15
C PHE A 469 -22.37 8.87 -20.96
N CYS A 470 -23.55 9.41 -20.68
CA CYS A 470 -23.80 10.15 -19.45
C CYS A 470 -23.89 9.17 -18.28
N PHE A 471 -22.95 9.19 -17.34
CA PHE A 471 -23.02 8.31 -16.16
C PHE A 471 -24.05 8.79 -15.11
N LYS A 472 -24.65 9.96 -15.30
CA LYS A 472 -25.76 10.45 -14.47
C LYS A 472 -27.12 9.89 -14.89
N SER A 473 -27.36 9.77 -16.20
CA SER A 473 -28.67 9.44 -16.77
C SER A 473 -28.70 8.16 -17.62
N GLY A 474 -27.54 7.59 -17.95
CA GLY A 474 -27.41 6.47 -18.88
C GLY A 474 -27.50 6.87 -20.35
N GLU A 475 -27.78 8.14 -20.65
CA GLU A 475 -28.00 8.63 -22.01
C GLU A 475 -26.76 8.48 -22.89
N VAL A 476 -26.94 7.98 -24.11
CA VAL A 476 -25.89 7.90 -25.12
C VAL A 476 -25.66 9.30 -25.69
N LYS A 477 -24.46 9.84 -25.52
CA LYS A 477 -24.05 11.14 -26.10
C LYS A 477 -23.33 10.96 -27.43
N LYS A 478 -22.59 9.86 -27.58
CA LYS A 478 -22.02 9.43 -28.86
C LYS A 478 -22.04 7.91 -28.94
N TRP A 479 -22.29 7.39 -30.13
CA TRP A 479 -22.20 5.96 -30.42
C TRP A 479 -21.17 5.76 -31.53
N VAL A 480 -20.09 5.03 -31.21
CA VAL A 480 -18.97 4.75 -32.14
C VAL A 480 -18.43 6.03 -32.83
N GLY A 481 -18.30 7.11 -32.04
CA GLY A 481 -17.79 8.40 -32.53
C GLY A 481 -18.77 9.28 -33.32
N LYS A 482 -20.03 8.87 -33.51
CA LYS A 482 -21.06 9.66 -34.19
C LYS A 482 -22.23 10.03 -33.27
N ARG A 483 -23.17 10.84 -33.78
CA ARG A 483 -24.38 11.22 -33.03
C ARG A 483 -25.33 10.02 -32.91
N PRO A 484 -26.02 9.85 -31.76
CA PRO A 484 -26.97 8.75 -31.56
C PRO A 484 -28.10 8.70 -32.60
N GLU A 485 -28.52 9.87 -33.09
CA GLU A 485 -29.53 10.05 -34.14
C GLU A 485 -29.14 9.39 -35.48
N GLU A 486 -27.86 9.09 -35.69
CA GLU A 486 -27.36 8.42 -36.88
C GLU A 486 -27.40 6.88 -36.75
N TYR A 487 -27.80 6.34 -35.59
CA TYR A 487 -27.78 4.91 -35.21
C TYR A 487 -29.03 4.51 -34.40
N GLU A 488 -30.22 4.94 -34.83
CA GLU A 488 -31.47 4.90 -34.05
C GLU A 488 -31.83 3.53 -33.46
N ASP A 489 -31.43 2.40 -34.07
CA ASP A 489 -31.82 1.04 -33.62
C ASP A 489 -30.72 0.26 -32.85
N GLU A 490 -29.48 0.77 -32.77
CA GLU A 490 -28.35 0.05 -32.14
C GLU A 490 -27.88 0.66 -30.82
N CYS A 491 -28.29 1.90 -30.51
CA CYS A 491 -27.84 2.62 -29.34
C CYS A 491 -28.44 2.08 -28.05
N LYS A 492 -27.64 1.35 -27.27
CA LYS A 492 -28.03 0.91 -25.92
C LYS A 492 -27.58 1.92 -24.86
N PRO A 493 -28.46 2.31 -23.92
CA PRO A 493 -28.08 3.22 -22.84
C PRO A 493 -27.08 2.54 -21.89
N LEU A 494 -26.28 3.37 -21.22
CA LEU A 494 -25.40 2.92 -20.16
C LEU A 494 -26.21 2.52 -18.94
N ASN A 495 -25.91 1.35 -18.38
CA ASN A 495 -26.58 0.89 -17.18
C ASN A 495 -26.05 1.66 -15.96
N THR A 496 -26.87 2.61 -15.49
CA THR A 496 -26.57 3.40 -14.28
C THR A 496 -27.17 2.73 -13.06
N ILE A 497 -26.38 2.66 -12.00
CA ILE A 497 -26.77 2.09 -10.71
C ILE A 497 -27.02 3.25 -9.75
N SER A 498 -28.11 3.16 -8.98
CA SER A 498 -28.38 4.18 -7.95
C SER A 498 -27.29 4.12 -6.89
N ALA A 499 -26.64 5.26 -6.60
CA ALA A 499 -25.60 5.39 -5.59
C ALA A 499 -25.99 6.43 -4.54
N ARG A 500 -25.62 6.20 -3.28
CA ARG A 500 -25.84 7.15 -2.19
C ARG A 500 -24.74 7.10 -1.15
N LYS A 501 -24.54 8.22 -0.45
CA LYS A 501 -23.70 8.33 0.74
C LYS A 501 -24.53 7.96 1.97
N HIS A 502 -24.08 7.02 2.79
CA HIS A 502 -24.71 6.72 4.08
C HIS A 502 -23.69 6.18 5.09
N GLU A 503 -23.65 6.77 6.29
CA GLU A 503 -22.73 6.41 7.39
C GLU A 503 -21.28 6.19 6.93
N ASP A 504 -20.85 7.11 6.08
CA ASP A 504 -19.51 7.27 5.53
C ASP A 504 -19.04 6.20 4.53
N TYR A 505 -19.99 5.42 3.99
CA TYR A 505 -19.79 4.53 2.84
C TYR A 505 -20.62 4.98 1.64
N ILE A 506 -20.18 4.52 0.47
CA ILE A 506 -20.96 4.51 -0.76
C ILE A 506 -21.82 3.25 -0.74
N TRP A 507 -23.10 3.42 -1.02
CA TRP A 507 -24.07 2.34 -1.16
C TRP A 507 -24.65 2.38 -2.55
N VAL A 508 -24.79 1.22 -3.19
CA VAL A 508 -25.33 1.08 -4.54
C VAL A 508 -26.47 0.08 -4.58
N THR A 509 -27.41 0.19 -5.52
CA THR A 509 -28.41 -0.87 -5.76
C THR A 509 -27.80 -2.03 -6.57
N ASP A 510 -28.51 -3.14 -6.73
CA ASP A 510 -28.09 -4.29 -7.57
C ASP A 510 -28.16 -4.04 -9.09
N GLY A 511 -28.66 -2.87 -9.50
CA GLY A 511 -28.81 -2.46 -10.89
C GLY A 511 -30.21 -2.72 -11.39
#